data_AF-A0A0E9NRI1-F1
#
_entry.id   AF-A0A0E9NRI1-F1
#
_cell.length_a   1.000
_cell.length_b   1.000
_cell.length_c   1.000
_cell.angle_alpha   90.00
_cell.angle_beta   90.00
_cell.angle_gamma   90.00
#
_symmetry.space_group_name_H-M   'P 1'
#
loop_
_entity.id
_entity.type
_entity.pdbx_description
1 polymer ?
#
loop_
_entity_poly.entity_id
_entity_poly.type
_entity_poly.pdbx_seq_one_letter_code
_entity_poly.pdbx_strand_id
1 'polypeptide(L)'
;MPSPETPPTPSNSIEIRPTTYGGRGYFALSPIPANTLIHVSPSPYTLSIIRDFKKECCARCFHCVVGRNLKWRAERGNVAGFWFCGERCKREWEGEEDVAGLLGEAMECLERGFKRQKRAEPPRTPDGKEVGRASTTMDEEMLERVWKDAADAPWPKHGQIPDGEVDQEEARLITYALVRLHNFLSSPGSESSPTWSDFLALQPNALSHFRSQPYLLPSHLHTFHFLRSVLPKSLRGVLTLENFRATTARDPGNSFGIWEQAEGEEGDGESEMLGWAMYPSASYFNHDCDPNTKKVRRGRAMTMVTARDVAEGEELCISYGHLEEDVLERRRRLEDKFFFSQLDKTYRLLLYLIVLVVSLYSVYIYHFNPKMSAASSISAIRIPATNGAATAAVIFAHGLGDSGAGWSFIADHYKREKSLQHIKWIFPNAPLRPITLNGGMRMPAWYDLTSLERVEEAEDSVGMLQSAETIHALVKETIESGIPADRIVIGGFSQGSAMALLSGMIHKEKLAGIAGMSGYLPMASKLVDMRHPHNQETPIFMAHGTADPVVKFQFGKMSMEYLKEKLGMEKIEWREYPGMGHTADLKELADFARWLEKVVPPKN
;
A
#
# COMPACT_ATOMS: atom_id res chain seq x y z
N MET A 1 14.03 3.59 41.33
CA MET A 1 12.96 3.31 40.34
C MET A 1 11.78 4.18 40.69
N PRO A 2 11.35 5.13 39.85
CA PRO A 2 10.13 5.89 40.13
C PRO A 2 8.91 4.99 39.91
N SER A 3 7.88 5.15 40.73
CA SER A 3 6.60 4.41 40.68
C SER A 3 5.84 4.67 39.39
N PRO A 4 4.90 3.78 38.97
CA PRO A 4 4.01 4.06 37.85
C PRO A 4 3.08 5.20 38.23
N GLU A 5 3.45 6.43 37.86
CA GLU A 5 2.58 7.60 37.99
C GLU A 5 1.29 7.33 37.20
N THR A 6 0.16 7.46 37.89
CA THR A 6 -1.16 7.60 37.27
C THR A 6 -1.06 8.55 36.08
N PRO A 7 -1.53 8.17 34.88
CA PRO A 7 -1.45 9.02 33.71
C PRO A 7 -2.15 10.36 34.01
N PRO A 8 -1.59 11.51 33.58
CA PRO A 8 -2.23 12.80 33.74
C PRO A 8 -3.67 12.75 33.20
N THR A 9 -4.60 13.43 33.87
CA THR A 9 -5.98 13.51 33.39
C THR A 9 -6.00 14.29 32.06
N PRO A 10 -6.70 13.82 31.01
CA PRO A 10 -6.80 14.54 29.74
C PRO A 10 -7.30 15.97 29.97
N SER A 11 -6.68 16.96 29.33
CA SER A 11 -7.16 18.35 29.44
C SER A 11 -8.45 18.53 28.62
N ASN A 12 -9.44 19.26 29.14
CA ASN A 12 -10.67 19.64 28.43
C ASN A 12 -10.43 20.69 27.31
N SER A 13 -9.24 20.69 26.71
CA SER A 13 -8.75 21.77 25.84
C SER A 13 -8.87 21.45 24.36
N ILE A 14 -9.66 20.44 23.98
CA ILE A 14 -9.83 20.01 22.58
C ILE A 14 -11.31 19.81 22.26
N GLU A 15 -11.71 20.04 21.01
CA GLU A 15 -13.05 19.73 20.53
C GLU A 15 -13.07 19.23 19.09
N ILE A 16 -14.10 18.46 18.74
CA ILE A 16 -14.28 17.95 17.37
C ILE A 16 -14.96 19.03 16.52
N ARG A 17 -14.31 19.44 15.42
CA ARG A 17 -14.88 20.38 14.43
C ARG A 17 -14.78 19.82 13.01
N PRO A 18 -15.61 20.31 12.07
CA PRO A 18 -15.40 20.05 10.64
C PRO A 18 -14.03 20.56 10.17
N THR A 19 -13.34 19.80 9.33
CA THR A 19 -12.08 20.24 8.70
C THR A 19 -12.36 21.02 7.41
N THR A 20 -11.36 21.78 6.94
CA THR A 20 -11.49 22.58 5.71
C THR A 20 -11.42 21.75 4.43
N TYR A 21 -10.91 20.52 4.51
CA TYR A 21 -10.73 19.58 3.40
C TYR A 21 -11.76 18.42 3.41
N GLY A 22 -12.70 18.44 4.35
CA GLY A 22 -13.76 17.43 4.48
C GLY A 22 -13.53 16.43 5.61
N GLY A 23 -14.61 16.06 6.29
CA GLY A 23 -14.56 15.24 7.51
C GLY A 23 -14.54 16.08 8.77
N ARG A 24 -14.02 15.52 9.86
CA ARG A 24 -13.89 16.16 11.18
C ARG A 24 -12.53 15.85 11.79
N GLY A 25 -12.05 16.74 12.66
CA GLY A 25 -10.80 16.59 13.38
C GLY A 25 -10.90 17.20 14.78
N TYR A 26 -9.94 16.89 15.65
CA TYR A 26 -9.80 17.63 16.91
C TYR A 26 -9.09 18.96 16.71
N PHE A 27 -9.55 19.99 17.40
CA PHE A 27 -8.96 21.32 17.40
C PHE A 27 -8.72 21.79 18.84
N ALA A 28 -7.64 22.52 19.05
CA ALA A 28 -7.35 23.11 20.36
C ALA A 28 -8.33 24.24 20.69
N LEU A 29 -8.90 24.22 21.90
CA LEU A 29 -9.78 25.25 22.46
C LEU A 29 -9.01 26.42 23.09
N SER A 30 -7.76 26.19 23.45
CA SER A 30 -6.84 27.17 24.02
C SER A 30 -5.40 26.72 23.73
N PRO A 31 -4.37 27.59 23.88
CA PRO A 31 -3.00 27.19 23.64
C PRO A 31 -2.59 25.99 24.52
N ILE A 32 -1.98 24.96 23.91
CA ILE A 32 -1.56 23.73 24.61
C ILE A 32 -0.04 23.64 24.56
N PRO A 33 0.68 23.59 25.70
CA PRO A 33 2.13 23.42 25.71
C PRO A 33 2.57 22.08 25.12
N ALA A 34 3.80 22.02 24.61
CA ALA A 34 4.46 20.77 24.22
C ALA A 34 4.50 19.73 25.35
N ASN A 35 4.50 18.45 24.99
CA ASN A 35 4.53 17.30 25.90
C ASN A 35 3.32 17.20 26.86
N THR A 36 2.17 17.75 26.47
CA THR A 36 0.92 17.68 27.23
C THR A 36 0.10 16.47 26.81
N LEU A 37 -0.35 15.65 27.77
CA LEU A 37 -1.32 14.58 27.52
C LEU A 37 -2.71 15.19 27.28
N ILE A 38 -3.20 15.05 26.06
CA ILE A 38 -4.45 15.70 25.62
C ILE A 38 -5.60 14.73 25.43
N HIS A 39 -5.34 13.45 25.16
CA HIS A 39 -6.40 12.46 24.96
C HIS A 39 -5.95 11.03 25.29
N VAL A 40 -6.88 10.21 25.74
CA VAL A 40 -6.69 8.77 25.96
C VAL A 40 -7.87 8.02 25.35
N SER A 41 -7.61 7.21 24.32
CA SER A 41 -8.54 6.20 23.85
C SER A 41 -8.23 4.88 24.58
N PRO A 42 -9.03 4.47 25.58
CA PRO A 42 -8.65 3.38 26.49
C PRO A 42 -8.61 2.00 25.81
N SER A 43 -9.40 1.82 24.75
CA SER A 43 -9.54 0.57 24.01
C SER A 43 -10.06 0.84 22.60
N PRO A 44 -9.84 -0.09 21.65
CA PRO A 44 -10.52 -0.05 20.36
C PRO A 44 -11.96 -0.56 20.46
N TYR A 45 -12.80 -0.20 19.49
CA TYR A 45 -14.14 -0.77 19.33
C TYR A 45 -14.07 -2.22 18.83
N THR A 46 -13.26 -2.42 17.79
CA THR A 46 -13.02 -3.70 17.13
C THR A 46 -11.54 -3.83 16.74
N LEU A 47 -11.07 -5.07 16.62
CA LEU A 47 -9.69 -5.39 16.27
C LEU A 47 -9.58 -6.76 15.57
N SER A 48 -8.47 -6.95 14.83
CA SER A 48 -8.00 -8.28 14.43
C SER A 48 -6.49 -8.37 14.63
N ILE A 49 -6.03 -9.46 15.24
CA ILE A 49 -4.60 -9.83 15.29
C ILE A 49 -4.37 -10.82 14.15
N ILE A 50 -3.38 -10.52 13.31
CA ILE A 50 -3.00 -11.34 12.16
C ILE A 50 -2.70 -12.75 12.64
N ARG A 51 -3.21 -13.73 11.90
CA ARG A 51 -3.16 -15.16 12.26
C ARG A 51 -1.79 -15.63 12.76
N ASP A 52 -0.72 -15.20 12.10
CA ASP A 52 0.63 -15.68 12.36
C ASP A 52 1.15 -15.18 13.74
N PHE A 53 0.68 -14.03 14.21
CA PHE A 53 1.04 -13.47 15.52
C PHE A 53 0.09 -13.82 16.66
N LYS A 54 -1.03 -14.51 16.40
CA LYS A 54 -2.05 -14.82 17.42
C LYS A 54 -1.51 -15.53 18.65
N LYS A 55 -0.49 -16.37 18.49
CA LYS A 55 0.13 -17.12 19.62
C LYS A 55 1.18 -16.31 20.36
N GLU A 56 1.72 -15.30 19.73
CA GLU A 56 2.85 -14.52 20.22
C GLU A 56 2.35 -13.21 20.84
N CYS A 57 1.16 -12.75 20.46
CA CYS A 57 0.61 -11.48 20.92
C CYS A 57 -0.61 -11.62 21.84
N CYS A 58 -0.60 -10.83 22.91
CA CYS A 58 -1.67 -10.84 23.89
C CYS A 58 -2.93 -10.17 23.33
N ALA A 59 -4.03 -10.92 23.28
CA ALA A 59 -5.34 -10.46 22.81
C ALA A 59 -5.95 -9.32 23.64
N ARG A 60 -5.48 -9.12 24.87
CA ARG A 60 -5.96 -8.06 25.78
C ARG A 60 -5.11 -6.80 25.69
N CYS A 61 -3.79 -6.90 25.84
CA CYS A 61 -2.91 -5.74 26.02
C CYS A 61 -1.95 -5.51 24.85
N PHE A 62 -1.97 -6.37 23.81
CA PHE A 62 -1.07 -6.32 22.66
C PHE A 62 0.42 -6.37 23.02
N HIS A 63 0.77 -6.89 24.20
CA HIS A 63 2.14 -7.29 24.49
C HIS A 63 2.43 -8.55 23.69
N CYS A 64 3.48 -8.53 22.88
CA CYS A 64 3.91 -9.69 22.13
C CYS A 64 5.33 -10.11 22.50
N VAL A 65 5.62 -11.39 22.31
CA VAL A 65 6.96 -11.94 22.52
C VAL A 65 7.38 -12.64 21.22
N VAL A 66 8.04 -11.91 20.33
CA VAL A 66 8.39 -12.42 19.01
C VAL A 66 9.21 -13.70 19.10
N GLY A 67 8.79 -14.70 18.33
CA GLY A 67 9.39 -16.04 18.29
C GLY A 67 9.06 -16.93 19.48
N ARG A 68 8.17 -16.52 20.40
CA ARG A 68 7.72 -17.35 21.53
C ARG A 68 6.21 -17.31 21.72
N ASN A 69 5.62 -18.49 21.85
CA ASN A 69 4.21 -18.61 22.21
C ASN A 69 3.96 -18.14 23.64
N LEU A 70 2.91 -17.35 23.83
CA LEU A 70 2.33 -17.05 25.13
C LEU A 70 1.78 -18.32 25.79
N LYS A 71 1.64 -18.31 27.12
CA LYS A 71 1.28 -19.51 27.89
C LYS A 71 -0.20 -19.59 28.26
N TRP A 72 -0.88 -18.45 28.38
CA TRP A 72 -2.26 -18.38 28.82
C TRP A 72 -3.17 -18.32 27.59
N ARG A 73 -4.18 -19.18 27.54
CA ARG A 73 -5.18 -19.25 26.48
C ARG A 73 -6.59 -19.24 27.07
N ALA A 74 -7.58 -18.82 26.29
CA ALA A 74 -8.98 -18.88 26.69
C ALA A 74 -9.44 -20.34 26.96
N GLU A 75 -10.35 -20.55 27.92
CA GLU A 75 -10.73 -21.87 28.43
C GLU A 75 -11.87 -22.57 27.68
N ARG A 76 -12.79 -21.82 27.06
CA ARG A 76 -14.01 -22.38 26.44
C ARG A 76 -13.77 -22.77 24.98
N GLY A 77 -14.12 -24.02 24.64
CA GLY A 77 -14.02 -24.54 23.28
C GLY A 77 -12.58 -24.70 22.81
N ASN A 78 -12.35 -25.41 21.72
CA ASN A 78 -11.00 -25.65 21.21
C ASN A 78 -10.51 -24.43 20.40
N VAL A 79 -10.60 -23.22 20.97
CA VAL A 79 -10.56 -21.97 20.20
C VAL A 79 -9.13 -21.52 19.94
N ALA A 80 -8.69 -21.84 18.72
CA ALA A 80 -7.46 -21.38 18.13
C ALA A 80 -7.51 -19.86 17.90
N GLY A 81 -6.93 -19.06 18.81
CA GLY A 81 -6.54 -17.71 18.41
C GLY A 81 -6.32 -16.66 19.48
N PHE A 82 -6.84 -16.83 20.70
CA PHE A 82 -6.64 -15.83 21.75
C PHE A 82 -5.67 -16.31 22.82
N TRP A 83 -4.58 -15.55 22.96
CA TRP A 83 -3.50 -15.84 23.88
C TRP A 83 -3.23 -14.62 24.76
N PHE A 84 -2.67 -14.85 25.95
CA PHE A 84 -2.48 -13.82 26.96
C PHE A 84 -1.11 -13.92 27.62
N CYS A 85 -0.54 -12.76 27.94
CA CYS A 85 0.75 -12.68 28.63
C CYS A 85 0.66 -13.12 30.10
N GLY A 86 -0.55 -13.11 30.68
CA GLY A 86 -0.79 -13.47 32.07
C GLY A 86 -2.26 -13.74 32.37
N GLU A 87 -2.51 -14.38 33.52
CA GLU A 87 -3.85 -14.68 34.04
C GLU A 87 -4.74 -13.44 34.15
N ARG A 88 -4.17 -12.32 34.59
CA ARG A 88 -4.88 -11.04 34.69
C ARG A 88 -5.48 -10.61 33.34
N CYS A 89 -4.65 -10.60 32.29
CA CYS A 89 -5.10 -10.19 30.95
C CYS A 89 -6.17 -11.13 30.40
N LYS A 90 -6.05 -12.43 30.67
CA LYS A 90 -7.07 -13.42 30.32
C LYS A 90 -8.40 -13.13 31.02
N ARG A 91 -8.37 -12.99 32.35
CA ARG A 91 -9.59 -12.74 33.17
C ARG A 91 -10.29 -11.43 32.79
N GLU A 92 -9.53 -10.35 32.57
CA GLU A 92 -10.10 -9.07 32.12
C GLU A 92 -10.75 -9.20 30.74
N TRP A 93 -10.11 -9.91 29.81
CA TRP A 93 -10.68 -10.15 28.48
C TRP A 93 -11.95 -11.01 28.54
N GLU A 94 -11.95 -12.08 29.35
CA GLU A 94 -13.13 -12.95 29.55
C GLU A 94 -14.30 -12.19 30.20
N GLY A 95 -14.01 -11.23 31.07
CA GLY A 95 -15.03 -10.43 31.74
C GLY A 95 -15.61 -9.29 30.90
N GLU A 96 -14.81 -8.69 30.01
CA GLU A 96 -15.19 -7.47 29.29
C GLU A 96 -15.48 -7.70 27.80
N GLU A 97 -14.75 -8.59 27.13
CA GLU A 97 -14.83 -8.80 25.68
C GLU A 97 -15.57 -10.10 25.33
N ASP A 98 -15.24 -11.19 26.03
CA ASP A 98 -15.83 -12.52 25.80
C ASP A 98 -16.98 -12.82 26.76
N VAL A 99 -17.90 -11.85 26.88
CA VAL A 99 -19.08 -11.96 27.74
C VAL A 99 -19.85 -13.23 27.39
N ALA A 100 -20.06 -14.08 28.40
CA ALA A 100 -20.68 -15.40 28.28
C ALA A 100 -19.99 -16.39 27.31
N GLY A 101 -18.77 -16.10 26.83
CA GLY A 101 -18.02 -16.93 25.89
C GLY A 101 -18.38 -16.72 24.41
N LEU A 102 -19.16 -15.68 24.09
CA LEU A 102 -19.73 -15.49 22.75
C LEU A 102 -18.69 -15.10 21.70
N LEU A 103 -17.69 -14.29 22.06
CA LEU A 103 -16.63 -13.87 21.13
C LEU A 103 -15.75 -15.08 20.78
N GLY A 104 -15.39 -15.89 21.78
CA GLY A 104 -14.67 -17.14 21.61
C GLY A 104 -15.43 -18.11 20.69
N GLU A 105 -16.72 -18.32 20.93
CA GLU A 105 -17.57 -19.19 20.10
C GLU A 105 -17.64 -18.68 18.64
N ALA A 106 -17.88 -17.39 18.45
CA ALA A 106 -18.00 -16.78 17.13
C ALA A 106 -16.70 -16.90 16.32
N MET A 107 -15.55 -16.67 16.95
CA MET A 107 -14.24 -16.80 16.32
C MET A 107 -13.91 -18.26 15.99
N GLU A 108 -14.30 -19.22 16.83
CA GLU A 108 -14.15 -20.64 16.52
C GLU A 108 -14.97 -21.06 15.29
N CYS A 109 -16.19 -20.54 15.17
CA CYS A 109 -17.04 -20.74 14.00
C CYS A 109 -16.40 -20.18 12.73
N LEU A 110 -15.79 -18.98 12.77
CA LEU A 110 -15.04 -18.43 11.65
C LEU A 110 -13.88 -19.34 11.23
N GLU A 111 -13.03 -19.75 12.18
CA GLU A 111 -11.85 -20.58 11.88
C GLU A 111 -12.24 -21.96 11.30
N ARG A 112 -13.34 -22.55 11.79
CA ARG A 112 -13.93 -23.75 11.18
C ARG A 112 -14.46 -23.48 9.77
N GLY A 113 -15.05 -22.31 9.55
CA GLY A 113 -15.53 -21.86 8.25
C GLY A 113 -14.39 -21.71 7.25
N PHE A 114 -13.32 -21.00 7.62
CA PHE A 114 -12.14 -20.77 6.77
C PHE A 114 -11.48 -22.08 6.34
N LYS A 115 -11.35 -23.05 7.27
CA LYS A 115 -10.80 -24.38 6.95
C LYS A 115 -11.64 -25.18 5.95
N ARG A 116 -12.95 -24.89 5.89
CA ARG A 116 -13.91 -25.57 5.00
C ARG A 116 -14.17 -24.80 3.72
N GLN A 117 -13.63 -23.59 3.59
CA GLN A 117 -13.71 -22.79 2.38
C GLN A 117 -12.89 -23.49 1.29
N LYS A 118 -13.57 -23.81 0.19
CA LYS A 118 -12.87 -24.27 -1.01
C LYS A 118 -12.16 -23.08 -1.62
N ARG A 119 -10.93 -23.28 -2.11
CA ARG A 119 -10.25 -22.27 -2.91
C ARG A 119 -11.14 -21.98 -4.12
N ALA A 120 -11.60 -20.74 -4.26
CA ALA A 120 -12.43 -20.35 -5.39
C ALA A 120 -11.62 -20.55 -6.68
N GLU A 121 -12.15 -21.32 -7.63
CA GLU A 121 -11.62 -21.29 -9.00
C GLU A 121 -12.07 -19.95 -9.63
N PRO A 122 -11.20 -19.26 -10.39
CA PRO A 122 -11.60 -18.05 -11.08
C PRO A 122 -12.79 -18.35 -12.01
N PRO A 123 -13.78 -17.45 -12.12
CA PRO A 123 -14.96 -17.68 -12.95
C PRO A 123 -14.56 -17.94 -14.40
N ARG A 124 -15.01 -19.08 -14.96
CA ARG A 124 -14.74 -19.50 -16.35
C ARG A 124 -16.00 -19.39 -17.20
N THR A 125 -15.86 -19.00 -18.47
CA THR A 125 -16.90 -19.13 -19.50
C THR A 125 -17.17 -20.61 -19.79
N PRO A 126 -18.29 -20.96 -20.47
CA PRO A 126 -18.55 -22.34 -20.94
C PRO A 126 -17.41 -22.96 -21.75
N ASP A 127 -16.53 -22.12 -22.30
CA ASP A 127 -15.37 -22.48 -23.12
C ASP A 127 -14.06 -22.56 -22.31
N GLY A 128 -14.13 -22.45 -20.98
CA GLY A 128 -12.99 -22.59 -20.08
C GLY A 128 -12.07 -21.36 -19.97
N LYS A 129 -12.45 -20.20 -20.52
CA LYS A 129 -11.68 -18.93 -20.42
C LYS A 129 -12.12 -18.13 -19.18
N GLU A 130 -11.20 -17.45 -18.50
CA GLU A 130 -11.57 -16.55 -17.40
C GLU A 130 -12.47 -15.42 -17.88
N VAL A 131 -13.52 -15.11 -17.11
CA VAL A 131 -14.45 -14.01 -17.40
C VAL A 131 -13.73 -12.68 -17.12
N GLY A 132 -13.47 -11.90 -18.17
CA GLY A 132 -12.94 -10.54 -18.04
C GLY A 132 -13.85 -9.66 -17.19
N ARG A 133 -13.26 -8.90 -16.25
CA ARG A 133 -13.98 -7.95 -15.38
C ARG A 133 -14.70 -6.91 -16.23
N ALA A 134 -16.02 -6.90 -16.18
CA ALA A 134 -16.82 -5.83 -16.75
C ALA A 134 -16.52 -4.52 -16.02
N SER A 135 -16.00 -3.53 -16.76
CA SER A 135 -15.95 -2.13 -16.35
C SER A 135 -17.37 -1.57 -16.29
N THR A 136 -18.00 -1.64 -15.13
CA THR A 136 -19.20 -0.85 -14.87
C THR A 136 -18.85 0.21 -13.85
N THR A 137 -19.13 1.47 -14.17
CA THR A 137 -18.97 2.59 -13.24
C THR A 137 -19.77 2.32 -11.97
N MET A 138 -19.11 2.18 -10.82
CA MET A 138 -19.76 1.98 -9.53
C MET A 138 -20.40 3.30 -9.08
N ASP A 139 -21.68 3.47 -9.37
CA ASP A 139 -22.50 4.54 -8.80
C ASP A 139 -23.21 4.09 -7.53
N GLU A 140 -23.77 5.05 -6.81
CA GLU A 140 -24.42 4.81 -5.52
C GLU A 140 -25.67 3.93 -5.66
N GLU A 141 -26.42 4.09 -6.76
CA GLU A 141 -27.63 3.32 -7.03
C GLU A 141 -27.32 1.84 -7.31
N MET A 142 -26.27 1.56 -8.10
CA MET A 142 -25.76 0.21 -8.30
C MET A 142 -25.32 -0.42 -6.98
N LEU A 143 -24.55 0.30 -6.17
CA LEU A 143 -24.04 -0.20 -4.91
C LEU A 143 -25.20 -0.56 -3.96
N GLU A 144 -26.20 0.31 -3.83
CA GLU A 144 -27.40 0.04 -3.04
C GLU A 144 -28.18 -1.17 -3.56
N ARG A 145 -28.35 -1.30 -4.88
CA ARG A 145 -29.04 -2.44 -5.49
C ARG A 145 -28.33 -3.76 -5.19
N VAL A 146 -27.02 -3.82 -5.39
CA VAL A 146 -26.23 -5.05 -5.17
C VAL A 146 -26.26 -5.46 -3.70
N TRP A 147 -26.17 -4.50 -2.77
CA TRP A 147 -26.30 -4.78 -1.35
C TRP A 147 -27.69 -5.28 -0.97
N LYS A 148 -28.73 -4.68 -1.54
CA LYS A 148 -30.11 -5.11 -1.34
C LYS A 148 -30.33 -6.54 -1.82
N ASP A 149 -29.85 -6.88 -3.02
CA ASP A 149 -29.94 -8.23 -3.57
C ASP A 149 -29.25 -9.26 -2.64
N ALA A 150 -28.09 -8.91 -2.07
CA ALA A 150 -27.39 -9.76 -1.10
C ALA A 150 -28.12 -9.87 0.26
N ALA A 151 -28.81 -8.82 0.71
CA ALA A 151 -29.63 -8.89 1.93
C ALA A 151 -30.85 -9.80 1.73
N ASP A 152 -31.56 -9.63 0.62
CA ASP A 152 -32.79 -10.33 0.26
C ASP A 152 -32.54 -11.81 -0.06
N ALA A 153 -31.32 -12.17 -0.47
CA ALA A 153 -30.94 -13.55 -0.69
C ALA A 153 -31.16 -14.43 0.57
N PRO A 154 -31.67 -15.67 0.42
CA PRO A 154 -31.94 -16.57 1.53
C PRO A 154 -30.69 -16.83 2.38
N TRP A 155 -30.89 -16.95 3.69
CA TRP A 155 -29.81 -17.39 4.58
C TRP A 155 -29.29 -18.76 4.13
N PRO A 156 -27.97 -18.93 3.94
CA PRO A 156 -27.39 -20.25 3.76
C PRO A 156 -27.77 -21.16 4.94
N LYS A 157 -27.85 -22.48 4.70
CA LYS A 157 -27.99 -23.42 5.82
C LYS A 157 -26.80 -23.23 6.76
N HIS A 158 -27.05 -23.21 8.06
CA HIS A 158 -25.99 -22.96 9.03
C HIS A 158 -24.87 -24.00 8.87
N GLY A 159 -23.63 -23.51 8.70
CA GLY A 159 -22.45 -24.34 8.42
C GLY A 159 -22.28 -24.78 6.96
N GLN A 160 -23.12 -24.34 6.03
CA GLN A 160 -22.91 -24.49 4.58
C GLN A 160 -22.05 -23.34 4.07
N ILE A 161 -20.80 -23.61 3.69
CA ILE A 161 -19.90 -22.55 3.24
C ILE A 161 -20.32 -22.09 1.84
N PRO A 162 -20.68 -20.80 1.64
CA PRO A 162 -20.95 -20.26 0.31
C PRO A 162 -19.69 -20.31 -0.55
N ASP A 163 -19.86 -20.43 -1.86
CA ASP A 163 -18.76 -20.27 -2.80
C ASP A 163 -18.28 -18.82 -2.84
N GLY A 164 -16.98 -18.60 -3.04
CA GLY A 164 -16.37 -17.28 -3.10
C GLY A 164 -15.25 -17.07 -2.07
N GLU A 165 -14.33 -16.16 -2.39
CA GLU A 165 -13.22 -15.77 -1.53
C GLU A 165 -13.69 -14.77 -0.45
N VAL A 166 -13.21 -14.97 0.77
CA VAL A 166 -13.55 -14.17 1.96
C VAL A 166 -12.26 -13.61 2.53
N ASP A 167 -12.23 -12.31 2.78
CA ASP A 167 -11.17 -11.71 3.57
C ASP A 167 -11.33 -12.15 5.04
N GLN A 168 -10.36 -12.93 5.51
CA GLN A 168 -10.41 -13.51 6.86
C GLN A 168 -10.20 -12.47 7.95
N GLU A 169 -9.40 -11.43 7.70
CA GLU A 169 -9.14 -10.39 8.69
C GLU A 169 -10.35 -9.46 8.80
N GLU A 170 -10.96 -9.11 7.66
CA GLU A 170 -12.22 -8.39 7.64
C GLU A 170 -13.30 -9.17 8.40
N ALA A 171 -13.48 -10.46 8.09
CA ALA A 171 -14.48 -11.30 8.74
C ALA A 171 -14.31 -11.35 10.27
N ARG A 172 -13.07 -11.37 10.78
CA ARG A 172 -12.76 -11.32 12.22
C ARG A 172 -13.11 -9.96 12.81
N LEU A 173 -12.72 -8.86 12.15
CA LEU A 173 -13.00 -7.50 12.59
C LEU A 173 -14.51 -7.23 12.66
N ILE A 174 -15.27 -7.65 11.65
CA ILE A 174 -16.74 -7.52 11.64
C ILE A 174 -17.35 -8.34 12.76
N THR A 175 -16.91 -9.58 12.92
CA THR A 175 -17.44 -10.47 13.97
C THR A 175 -17.21 -9.90 15.36
N TYR A 176 -16.03 -9.34 15.63
CA TYR A 176 -15.74 -8.68 16.90
C TYR A 176 -16.68 -7.49 17.15
N ALA A 177 -16.87 -6.62 16.16
CA ALA A 177 -17.77 -5.47 16.24
C ALA A 177 -19.23 -5.89 16.53
N LEU A 178 -19.70 -6.96 15.88
CA LEU A 178 -21.06 -7.49 16.04
C LEU A 178 -21.26 -8.15 17.41
N VAL A 179 -20.29 -8.90 17.92
CA VAL A 179 -20.37 -9.47 19.27
C VAL A 179 -20.48 -8.37 20.32
N ARG A 180 -19.68 -7.30 20.18
CA ARG A 180 -19.75 -6.15 21.09
C ARG A 180 -21.12 -5.46 21.03
N LEU A 181 -21.65 -5.24 19.82
CA LEU A 181 -23.00 -4.69 19.64
C LEU A 181 -24.07 -5.59 20.27
N HIS A 182 -23.95 -6.92 20.09
CA HIS A 182 -24.88 -7.87 20.70
C HIS A 182 -24.85 -7.81 22.23
N ASN A 183 -23.65 -7.75 22.83
CA ASN A 183 -23.48 -7.65 24.27
C ASN A 183 -24.10 -6.36 24.81
N PHE A 184 -23.89 -5.23 24.12
CA PHE A 184 -24.53 -3.97 24.45
C PHE A 184 -26.06 -4.06 24.39
N LEU A 185 -26.63 -4.55 23.29
CA LEU A 185 -28.09 -4.67 23.14
C LEU A 185 -28.71 -5.64 24.16
N SER A 186 -27.95 -6.64 24.60
CA SER A 186 -28.38 -7.60 25.63
C SER A 186 -28.28 -7.03 27.05
N SER A 187 -27.44 -6.01 27.27
CA SER A 187 -27.26 -5.34 28.57
C SER A 187 -26.84 -3.87 28.39
N PRO A 188 -27.78 -2.96 28.04
CA PRO A 188 -27.46 -1.57 27.66
C PRO A 188 -26.79 -0.73 28.75
N GLY A 189 -26.88 -1.14 30.03
CA GLY A 189 -26.22 -0.47 31.16
C GLY A 189 -24.77 -0.87 31.38
N SER A 190 -24.20 -1.74 30.55
CA SER A 190 -22.84 -2.29 30.68
C SER A 190 -21.87 -1.88 29.56
N GLU A 191 -22.27 -0.91 28.72
CA GLU A 191 -21.44 -0.51 27.58
C GLU A 191 -20.12 0.13 28.04
N SER A 192 -19.02 -0.56 27.78
CA SER A 192 -17.69 0.01 27.94
C SER A 192 -17.38 0.92 26.76
N SER A 193 -16.81 2.09 27.03
CA SER A 193 -16.25 2.97 26.00
C SER A 193 -15.14 2.24 25.23
N PRO A 194 -15.03 2.41 23.90
CA PRO A 194 -15.93 3.18 23.02
C PRO A 194 -17.28 2.47 22.75
N THR A 195 -18.36 3.24 22.64
CA THR A 195 -19.72 2.72 22.37
C THR A 195 -19.95 2.43 20.88
N TRP A 196 -21.03 1.71 20.55
CA TRP A 196 -21.47 1.59 19.16
C TRP A 196 -21.82 2.94 18.54
N SER A 197 -22.35 3.87 19.33
CA SER A 197 -22.62 5.24 18.88
C SER A 197 -21.32 5.97 18.52
N ASP A 198 -20.27 5.84 19.32
CA ASP A 198 -18.96 6.41 19.01
C ASP A 198 -18.40 5.82 17.72
N PHE A 199 -18.56 4.51 17.54
CA PHE A 199 -18.17 3.81 16.31
C PHE A 199 -18.96 4.31 15.09
N LEU A 200 -20.28 4.43 15.19
CA LEU A 200 -21.13 4.95 14.11
C LEU A 200 -20.86 6.42 13.80
N ALA A 201 -20.37 7.19 14.78
CA ALA A 201 -19.97 8.56 14.52
C ALA A 201 -18.80 8.64 13.52
N LEU A 202 -17.97 7.60 13.35
CA LEU A 202 -16.86 7.63 12.41
C LEU A 202 -17.30 7.81 10.95
N GLN A 203 -16.46 8.47 10.16
CA GLN A 203 -16.72 8.75 8.75
C GLN A 203 -16.84 7.43 7.96
N PRO A 204 -17.98 7.18 7.30
CA PRO A 204 -18.11 6.08 6.35
C PRO A 204 -17.47 6.46 5.01
N ASN A 205 -16.77 5.50 4.41
CA ASN A 205 -16.01 5.65 3.17
C ASN A 205 -16.40 4.62 2.10
N ALA A 206 -17.51 3.89 2.26
CA ALA A 206 -17.89 2.77 1.38
C ALA A 206 -17.91 3.12 -0.12
N LEU A 207 -18.57 4.21 -0.51
CA LEU A 207 -18.68 4.58 -1.93
C LEU A 207 -17.32 4.96 -2.51
N SER A 208 -16.53 5.78 -1.80
CA SER A 208 -15.17 6.13 -2.22
C SER A 208 -14.27 4.89 -2.32
N HIS A 209 -14.38 3.99 -1.34
CA HIS A 209 -13.65 2.73 -1.30
C HIS A 209 -13.98 1.84 -2.51
N PHE A 210 -15.26 1.55 -2.76
CA PHE A 210 -15.67 0.72 -3.91
C PHE A 210 -15.53 1.40 -5.26
N ARG A 211 -15.48 2.74 -5.34
CA ARG A 211 -15.09 3.44 -6.57
C ARG A 211 -13.62 3.26 -6.87
N SER A 212 -12.76 3.35 -5.85
CA SER A 212 -11.31 3.16 -6.00
C SER A 212 -10.94 1.69 -6.20
N GLN A 213 -11.69 0.76 -5.61
CA GLN A 213 -11.42 -0.67 -5.61
C GLN A 213 -12.72 -1.48 -5.86
N PRO A 214 -13.37 -1.37 -7.04
CA PRO A 214 -14.64 -2.05 -7.32
C PRO A 214 -14.56 -3.57 -7.23
N TYR A 215 -13.36 -4.10 -7.44
CA TYR A 215 -13.08 -5.52 -7.40
C TYR A 215 -13.21 -6.16 -6.02
N LEU A 216 -13.19 -5.37 -4.95
CA LEU A 216 -13.37 -5.88 -3.60
C LEU A 216 -14.83 -6.23 -3.33
N LEU A 217 -15.79 -5.53 -3.96
CA LEU A 217 -17.21 -5.68 -3.67
C LEU A 217 -17.71 -7.14 -3.67
N PRO A 218 -17.36 -8.01 -4.65
CA PRO A 218 -17.69 -9.43 -4.59
C PRO A 218 -17.19 -10.12 -3.31
N SER A 219 -15.97 -9.83 -2.85
CA SER A 219 -15.43 -10.40 -1.61
C SER A 219 -16.24 -9.95 -0.39
N HIS A 220 -16.60 -8.67 -0.27
CA HIS A 220 -17.44 -8.22 0.86
C HIS A 220 -18.84 -8.87 0.84
N LEU A 221 -19.44 -9.07 -0.34
CA LEU A 221 -20.72 -9.79 -0.47
C LEU A 221 -20.57 -11.26 -0.03
N HIS A 222 -19.49 -11.91 -0.45
CA HIS A 222 -19.18 -13.28 -0.01
C HIS A 222 -18.94 -13.32 1.51
N THR A 223 -18.20 -12.36 2.07
CA THR A 223 -18.00 -12.23 3.52
C THR A 223 -19.34 -12.12 4.25
N PHE A 224 -20.27 -11.27 3.78
CA PHE A 224 -21.59 -11.14 4.38
C PHE A 224 -22.37 -12.46 4.42
N HIS A 225 -22.42 -13.19 3.30
CA HIS A 225 -23.08 -14.49 3.24
C HIS A 225 -22.35 -15.57 4.05
N PHE A 226 -21.03 -15.55 4.05
CA PHE A 226 -20.19 -16.44 4.84
C PHE A 226 -20.51 -16.27 6.33
N LEU A 227 -20.53 -15.03 6.83
CA LEU A 227 -20.88 -14.72 8.22
C LEU A 227 -22.30 -15.22 8.56
N ARG A 228 -23.29 -15.03 7.67
CA ARG A 228 -24.67 -15.54 7.86
C ARG A 228 -24.70 -17.06 7.99
N SER A 229 -23.79 -17.75 7.32
CA SER A 229 -23.67 -19.20 7.39
C SER A 229 -23.00 -19.69 8.67
N VAL A 230 -21.87 -19.08 9.06
CA VAL A 230 -20.97 -19.66 10.07
C VAL A 230 -21.20 -19.12 11.47
N LEU A 231 -21.62 -17.86 11.64
CA LEU A 231 -21.72 -17.26 12.97
C LEU A 231 -22.83 -17.90 13.83
N PRO A 232 -22.66 -17.91 15.18
CA PRO A 232 -23.68 -18.38 16.11
C PRO A 232 -25.06 -17.75 15.87
N LYS A 233 -26.11 -18.53 16.10
CA LYS A 233 -27.50 -18.06 15.87
C LYS A 233 -27.88 -16.85 16.73
N SER A 234 -27.25 -16.68 17.89
CA SER A 234 -27.42 -15.51 18.78
C SER A 234 -27.04 -14.20 18.10
N LEU A 235 -26.07 -14.21 17.18
CA LEU A 235 -25.62 -13.01 16.46
C LEU A 235 -26.51 -12.65 15.26
N ARG A 236 -27.52 -13.46 14.91
CA ARG A 236 -28.39 -13.17 13.75
C ARG A 236 -29.14 -11.85 13.87
N GLY A 237 -29.52 -11.45 15.09
CA GLY A 237 -30.20 -10.18 15.34
C GLY A 237 -29.33 -8.96 15.07
N VAL A 238 -28.00 -9.09 15.14
CA VAL A 238 -27.05 -8.00 14.91
C VAL A 238 -26.33 -8.10 13.57
N LEU A 239 -26.24 -9.29 12.95
CA LEU A 239 -25.73 -9.47 11.59
C LEU A 239 -26.80 -9.03 10.55
N THR A 240 -27.09 -7.74 10.55
CA THR A 240 -27.92 -7.08 9.54
C THR A 240 -27.02 -6.52 8.44
N LEU A 241 -27.59 -6.26 7.26
CA LEU A 241 -26.87 -5.56 6.19
C LEU A 241 -26.36 -4.19 6.68
N GLU A 242 -27.18 -3.47 7.44
CA GLU A 242 -26.85 -2.16 8.00
C GLU A 242 -25.61 -2.22 8.90
N ASN A 243 -25.57 -3.14 9.87
CA ASN A 243 -24.44 -3.26 10.80
C ASN A 243 -23.17 -3.78 10.11
N PHE A 244 -23.33 -4.70 9.15
CA PHE A 244 -22.22 -5.17 8.31
C PHE A 244 -21.61 -4.00 7.53
N ARG A 245 -22.44 -3.27 6.77
CA ARG A 245 -21.99 -2.09 6.00
C ARG A 245 -21.46 -1.00 6.89
N ALA A 246 -22.04 -0.81 8.07
CA ALA A 246 -21.56 0.18 9.02
C ALA A 246 -20.12 -0.11 9.44
N THR A 247 -19.76 -1.38 9.59
CA THR A 247 -18.40 -1.80 9.95
C THR A 247 -17.44 -1.66 8.77
N THR A 248 -17.78 -2.25 7.62
CA THR A 248 -16.91 -2.25 6.44
C THR A 248 -16.72 -0.87 5.83
N ALA A 249 -17.71 0.01 5.91
CA ALA A 249 -17.58 1.38 5.43
C ALA A 249 -16.59 2.22 6.24
N ARG A 250 -16.37 1.89 7.52
CA ARG A 250 -15.54 2.68 8.44
C ARG A 250 -14.11 2.20 8.52
N ASP A 251 -13.85 0.94 8.16
CA ASP A 251 -12.50 0.38 8.19
C ASP A 251 -11.48 1.16 7.32
N PRO A 252 -11.74 1.49 6.02
CA PRO A 252 -10.74 2.08 5.10
C PRO A 252 -10.24 3.51 5.41
N GLY A 253 -10.59 4.08 6.57
CA GLY A 253 -10.11 5.41 6.97
C GLY A 253 -10.02 5.63 8.48
N ASN A 254 -10.36 4.63 9.30
CA ASN A 254 -10.38 4.78 10.76
C ASN A 254 -9.56 3.71 11.50
N SER A 255 -9.03 2.71 10.78
CA SER A 255 -8.23 1.62 11.36
C SER A 255 -6.77 2.02 11.61
N PHE A 256 -6.27 1.62 12.78
CA PHE A 256 -4.89 1.80 13.21
C PHE A 256 -4.16 0.46 13.19
N GLY A 257 -2.94 0.45 12.66
CA GLY A 257 -2.05 -0.71 12.81
C GLY A 257 -1.65 -0.92 14.27
N ILE A 258 -1.65 -2.18 14.70
CA ILE A 258 -1.09 -2.62 15.97
C ILE A 258 0.34 -3.04 15.66
N TRP A 259 1.33 -2.32 16.20
CA TRP A 259 2.75 -2.56 15.95
C TRP A 259 3.45 -3.09 17.19
N GLU A 260 4.47 -3.92 17.00
CA GLU A 260 5.36 -4.36 18.06
C GLU A 260 6.00 -3.15 18.78
N GLN A 261 6.19 -3.26 20.09
CA GLN A 261 6.92 -2.26 20.89
C GLN A 261 8.19 -2.93 21.42
N ALA A 262 9.37 -2.45 21.01
CA ALA A 262 10.64 -2.88 21.60
C ALA A 262 10.72 -2.46 23.08
N GLU A 263 11.23 -3.33 23.94
CA GLU A 263 11.42 -2.98 25.36
C GLU A 263 12.51 -1.91 25.50
N GLY A 264 12.12 -0.68 25.87
CA GLY A 264 13.05 0.38 26.28
C GLY A 264 13.36 1.46 25.24
N GLU A 265 12.73 1.44 24.06
CA GLU A 265 12.87 2.48 23.04
C GLU A 265 11.54 3.23 22.83
N GLU A 266 11.53 4.54 23.06
CA GLU A 266 10.51 5.44 22.50
C GLU A 266 10.92 5.75 21.06
N GLY A 267 10.73 4.78 20.16
CA GLY A 267 11.13 4.90 18.76
C GLY A 267 10.81 3.63 17.98
N ASP A 268 10.14 3.80 16.85
CA ASP A 268 9.54 2.74 16.04
C ASP A 268 10.55 2.12 15.03
N GLY A 269 11.64 1.51 15.50
CA GLY A 269 12.58 0.76 14.65
C GLY A 269 12.10 -0.68 14.35
N GLU A 270 12.24 -1.16 13.10
CA GLU A 270 12.02 -2.55 12.63
C GLU A 270 10.82 -3.30 13.27
N SER A 271 9.70 -2.62 13.54
CA SER A 271 8.56 -3.20 14.27
C SER A 271 7.62 -3.98 13.35
N GLU A 272 7.29 -5.22 13.69
CA GLU A 272 6.30 -6.01 12.94
C GLU A 272 4.87 -5.49 13.15
N MET A 273 4.06 -5.53 12.08
CA MET A 273 2.63 -5.22 12.16
C MET A 273 1.87 -6.46 12.63
N LEU A 274 1.28 -6.37 13.81
CA LEU A 274 0.63 -7.47 14.51
C LEU A 274 -0.85 -7.62 14.14
N GLY A 275 -1.47 -6.53 13.67
CA GLY A 275 -2.91 -6.49 13.44
C GLY A 275 -3.44 -5.08 13.21
N TRP A 276 -4.76 -4.96 13.27
CA TRP A 276 -5.51 -3.71 13.07
C TRP A 276 -6.52 -3.51 14.18
N ALA A 277 -6.79 -2.26 14.53
CA ALA A 277 -7.77 -1.89 15.53
C ALA A 277 -8.39 -0.51 15.25
N MET A 278 -9.70 -0.37 15.44
CA MET A 278 -10.39 0.92 15.30
C MET A 278 -10.62 1.56 16.66
N TYR A 279 -10.07 2.76 16.87
CA TYR A 279 -10.21 3.55 18.10
C TYR A 279 -11.06 4.78 17.83
N PRO A 280 -12.38 4.76 18.05
CA PRO A 280 -13.26 5.82 17.56
C PRO A 280 -12.88 7.22 18.02
N SER A 281 -12.55 7.36 19.30
CA SER A 281 -12.12 8.66 19.83
C SER A 281 -10.75 9.10 19.32
N ALA A 282 -9.88 8.19 18.87
CA ALA A 282 -8.57 8.53 18.33
C ALA A 282 -8.60 8.79 16.81
N SER A 283 -9.59 8.28 16.08
CA SER A 283 -9.75 8.48 14.64
C SER A 283 -9.99 9.94 14.24
N TYR A 284 -10.31 10.83 15.18
CA TYR A 284 -10.42 12.28 14.97
C TYR A 284 -9.07 13.01 14.99
N PHE A 285 -7.97 12.34 15.36
CA PHE A 285 -6.63 12.88 15.15
C PHE A 285 -6.23 12.58 13.70
N ASN A 286 -6.48 13.55 12.83
CA ASN A 286 -6.21 13.41 11.40
C ASN A 286 -4.72 13.33 11.12
N HIS A 287 -4.41 13.01 9.88
CA HIS A 287 -3.04 12.94 9.44
C HIS A 287 -2.48 14.30 9.05
N ASP A 288 -1.35 14.67 9.63
CA ASP A 288 -0.44 15.67 9.08
C ASP A 288 0.99 15.13 9.15
N CYS A 289 1.76 15.53 8.15
CA CYS A 289 3.13 15.12 8.01
C CYS A 289 4.09 16.03 8.78
N ASP A 290 3.63 17.21 9.19
CA ASP A 290 4.21 18.03 10.26
C ASP A 290 3.28 18.02 11.49
N PRO A 291 3.09 16.84 12.13
CA PRO A 291 2.11 16.68 13.18
C PRO A 291 2.52 17.44 14.45
N ASN A 292 1.53 18.03 15.09
CA ASN A 292 1.69 18.63 16.41
C ASN A 292 1.33 17.68 17.55
N THR A 293 0.93 16.45 17.24
CA THR A 293 0.56 15.41 18.21
C THR A 293 1.29 14.09 17.93
N LYS A 294 1.74 13.42 18.99
CA LYS A 294 2.33 12.08 18.97
C LYS A 294 1.32 11.08 19.55
N LYS A 295 1.20 9.91 18.92
CA LYS A 295 0.45 8.78 19.46
C LYS A 295 1.40 7.85 20.22
N VAL A 296 1.02 7.44 21.42
CA VAL A 296 1.78 6.48 22.23
C VAL A 296 0.83 5.38 22.67
N ARG A 297 1.16 4.13 22.33
CA ARG A 297 0.40 2.96 22.78
C ARG A 297 0.90 2.53 24.16
N ARG A 298 -0.01 2.35 25.12
CA ARG A 298 0.27 1.81 26.45
C ARG A 298 -0.66 0.63 26.69
N GLY A 299 -0.16 -0.58 26.47
CA GLY A 299 -0.99 -1.77 26.41
C GLY A 299 -1.99 -1.67 25.24
N ARG A 300 -3.29 -1.73 25.54
CA ARG A 300 -4.36 -1.54 24.56
C ARG A 300 -4.88 -0.12 24.43
N ALA A 301 -4.41 0.79 25.28
CA ALA A 301 -4.81 2.18 25.22
C ALA A 301 -3.92 2.94 24.24
N MET A 302 -4.52 3.89 23.52
CA MET A 302 -3.80 4.84 22.68
C MET A 302 -3.89 6.22 23.33
N THR A 303 -2.73 6.79 23.64
CA THR A 303 -2.60 8.11 24.28
C THR A 303 -2.07 9.11 23.26
N MET A 304 -2.54 10.36 23.36
CA MET A 304 -2.14 11.44 22.47
C MET A 304 -1.45 12.53 23.29
N VAL A 305 -0.23 12.88 22.89
CA VAL A 305 0.62 13.86 23.58
C VAL A 305 1.08 14.91 22.57
N THR A 306 1.02 16.20 22.91
CA THR A 306 1.50 17.25 22.01
C THR A 306 3.01 17.12 21.76
N ALA A 307 3.42 17.21 20.49
CA ALA A 307 4.80 17.14 20.06
C ALA A 307 5.54 18.49 20.19
N ARG A 308 4.77 19.59 20.09
CA ARG A 308 5.19 20.98 20.18
C ARG A 308 4.05 21.81 20.78
N ASP A 309 4.31 23.09 21.04
CA ASP A 309 3.25 24.01 21.41
C ASP A 309 2.19 24.08 20.29
N VAL A 310 0.92 24.06 20.67
CA VAL A 310 -0.25 24.09 19.79
C VAL A 310 -1.02 25.38 20.03
N ALA A 311 -1.29 26.14 18.98
CA ALA A 311 -2.05 27.37 19.08
C ALA A 311 -3.55 27.10 19.28
N GLU A 312 -4.26 28.05 19.88
CA GLU A 312 -5.72 28.01 19.90
C GLU A 312 -6.29 27.94 18.47
N GLY A 313 -7.25 27.04 18.26
CA GLY A 313 -7.89 26.82 16.96
C GLY A 313 -7.06 26.03 15.95
N GLU A 314 -5.85 25.56 16.30
CA GLU A 314 -5.05 24.66 15.47
C GLU A 314 -5.60 23.23 15.50
N GLU A 315 -5.58 22.54 14.35
CA GLU A 315 -6.00 21.13 14.25
C GLU A 315 -4.94 20.22 14.87
N LEU A 316 -5.37 19.23 15.66
CA LEU A 316 -4.51 18.26 16.30
C LEU A 316 -4.32 17.05 15.40
N CYS A 317 -3.13 16.97 14.80
CA CYS A 317 -2.80 15.98 13.81
C CYS A 317 -1.68 15.06 14.29
N ILE A 318 -1.80 13.77 13.97
CA ILE A 318 -0.78 12.75 14.18
C ILE A 318 -0.11 12.39 12.84
N SER A 319 1.06 11.76 12.91
CA SER A 319 1.59 11.03 11.76
C SER A 319 1.12 9.57 11.78
N TYR A 320 0.71 9.04 10.62
CA TYR A 320 0.55 7.60 10.47
C TYR A 320 1.88 6.86 10.26
N GLY A 321 3.04 7.53 10.39
CA GLY A 321 4.33 6.86 10.51
C GLY A 321 5.43 7.61 11.26
N HIS A 322 6.68 7.15 11.14
CA HIS A 322 7.85 7.55 11.94
C HIS A 322 8.09 9.05 12.00
N LEU A 323 8.05 9.63 13.21
CA LEU A 323 8.27 11.06 13.45
C LEU A 323 9.75 11.48 13.34
N GLU A 324 10.67 10.51 13.40
CA GLU A 324 12.11 10.71 13.24
C GLU A 324 12.51 10.89 11.77
N GLU A 325 11.64 10.50 10.83
CA GLU A 325 11.81 10.78 9.41
C GLU A 325 11.49 12.24 9.11
N ASP A 326 12.19 12.79 8.13
CA ASP A 326 11.96 14.15 7.67
C ASP A 326 10.48 14.37 7.28
N VAL A 327 9.96 15.55 7.59
CA VAL A 327 8.55 15.91 7.32
C VAL A 327 8.20 15.68 5.84
N LEU A 328 9.13 15.91 4.90
CA LEU A 328 8.91 15.71 3.48
C LEU A 328 8.93 14.22 3.08
N GLU A 329 9.64 13.36 3.82
CA GLU A 329 9.61 11.90 3.66
C GLU A 329 8.31 11.31 4.20
N ARG A 330 7.83 11.81 5.34
CA ARG A 330 6.49 11.49 5.85
C ARG A 330 5.40 11.93 4.86
N ARG A 331 5.46 13.17 4.35
CA ARG A 331 4.52 13.67 3.31
C ARG A 331 4.44 12.72 2.14
N ARG A 332 5.59 12.32 1.61
CA ARG A 332 5.67 11.35 0.52
C ARG A 332 5.07 10.00 0.88
N ARG A 333 5.43 9.41 2.03
CA ARG A 333 4.89 8.10 2.43
C ARG A 333 3.37 8.12 2.64
N LEU A 334 2.83 9.23 3.13
CA LEU A 334 1.41 9.35 3.51
C LEU A 334 0.53 9.70 2.31
N GLU A 335 1.09 10.42 1.34
CA GLU A 335 0.54 10.52 -0.02
C GLU A 335 0.60 9.16 -0.74
N ASP A 336 1.74 8.46 -0.69
CA ASP A 336 1.96 7.17 -1.38
C ASP A 336 1.09 6.02 -0.82
N LYS A 337 0.97 5.90 0.50
CA LYS A 337 0.31 4.75 1.15
C LYS A 337 -1.15 5.00 1.52
N PHE A 338 -1.53 6.27 1.73
CA PHE A 338 -2.82 6.63 2.31
C PHE A 338 -3.54 7.79 1.60
N PHE A 339 -2.98 8.32 0.50
CA PHE A 339 -3.61 9.33 -0.37
C PHE A 339 -3.98 10.66 0.31
N PHE A 340 -3.37 10.98 1.46
CA PHE A 340 -3.59 12.27 2.12
C PHE A 340 -2.79 13.38 1.40
N SER A 341 -3.46 14.22 0.62
CA SER A 341 -2.86 15.42 0.02
C SER A 341 -3.18 16.66 0.87
N GLN A 342 -2.23 17.12 1.68
CA GLN A 342 -2.32 18.45 2.31
C GLN A 342 -1.41 19.43 1.58
N LEU A 343 -2.00 20.33 0.80
CA LEU A 343 -1.36 21.58 0.37
C LEU A 343 -2.24 22.73 0.84
N ASP A 344 -1.82 23.34 1.95
CA ASP A 344 -2.43 24.54 2.51
C ASP A 344 -2.45 25.69 1.49
N LYS A 345 -3.56 26.43 1.45
CA LYS A 345 -3.82 27.50 0.46
C LYS A 345 -2.79 28.63 0.55
N THR A 346 -2.19 28.82 1.72
CA THR A 346 -1.13 29.79 2.02
C THR A 346 0.17 29.46 1.27
N TYR A 347 0.52 28.16 1.18
CA TYR A 347 1.70 27.68 0.46
C TYR A 347 1.55 27.80 -1.06
N ARG A 348 0.35 27.68 -1.62
CA ARG A 348 0.12 27.93 -3.04
C ARG A 348 0.39 29.37 -3.42
N LEU A 349 -0.06 30.34 -2.60
CA LEU A 349 0.18 31.76 -2.86
C LEU A 349 1.67 32.12 -2.76
N LEU A 350 2.37 31.54 -1.78
CA LEU A 350 3.81 31.69 -1.63
C LEU A 350 4.57 30.99 -2.77
N LEU A 351 4.14 29.81 -3.21
CA LEU A 351 4.71 29.14 -4.39
C LEU A 351 4.48 29.96 -5.66
N TYR A 352 3.31 30.55 -5.87
CA TYR A 352 3.06 31.40 -7.03
C TYR A 352 3.93 32.66 -7.01
N LEU A 353 4.13 33.28 -5.84
CA LEU A 353 5.05 34.40 -5.66
C LEU A 353 6.52 33.99 -5.88
N ILE A 354 6.94 32.85 -5.34
CA ILE A 354 8.28 32.30 -5.53
C ILE A 354 8.50 31.93 -6.99
N VAL A 355 7.52 31.29 -7.65
CA VAL A 355 7.60 30.97 -9.09
C VAL A 355 7.64 32.25 -9.91
N LEU A 356 6.90 33.31 -9.56
CA LEU A 356 6.96 34.59 -10.25
C LEU A 356 8.34 35.25 -10.09
N VAL A 357 8.87 35.29 -8.86
CA VAL A 357 10.19 35.85 -8.55
C VAL A 357 11.31 35.02 -9.19
N VAL A 358 11.23 33.70 -9.14
CA VAL A 358 12.17 32.77 -9.80
C VAL A 358 12.05 32.89 -11.32
N SER A 359 10.87 33.10 -11.88
CA SER A 359 10.71 33.32 -13.32
C SER A 359 11.34 34.65 -13.76
N LEU A 360 11.12 35.73 -13.01
CA LEU A 360 11.76 37.03 -13.26
C LEU A 360 13.28 36.97 -13.07
N TYR A 361 13.74 36.23 -12.06
CA TYR A 361 15.16 36.00 -11.80
C TYR A 361 15.80 35.06 -12.82
N SER A 362 15.06 34.08 -13.35
CA SER A 362 15.50 33.18 -14.42
C SER A 362 15.62 33.93 -15.74
N VAL A 363 14.70 34.86 -16.05
CA VAL A 363 14.83 35.78 -17.20
C VAL A 363 16.05 36.68 -17.04
N TYR A 364 16.32 37.18 -15.83
CA TYR A 364 17.52 37.96 -15.52
C TYR A 364 18.83 37.16 -15.66
N ILE A 365 18.89 35.94 -15.10
CA ILE A 365 20.05 35.03 -15.20
C ILE A 365 20.27 34.61 -16.66
N TYR A 366 19.21 34.31 -17.41
CA TYR A 366 19.30 33.88 -18.82
C TYR A 366 19.82 34.99 -19.75
N HIS A 367 19.56 36.26 -19.42
CA HIS A 367 20.09 37.40 -20.20
C HIS A 367 21.47 37.88 -19.75
N PHE A 368 21.84 37.72 -18.49
CA PHE A 368 23.04 38.40 -17.93
C PHE A 368 24.12 37.48 -17.36
N ASN A 369 23.93 36.16 -17.27
CA ASN A 369 25.00 35.25 -16.81
C ASN A 369 24.83 33.79 -17.30
N PRO A 370 25.41 33.41 -18.46
CA PRO A 370 25.13 32.12 -19.13
C PRO A 370 25.83 30.90 -18.51
N LYS A 371 26.37 30.99 -17.30
CA LYS A 371 27.08 29.88 -16.64
C LYS A 371 26.71 29.77 -15.17
N MET A 372 25.55 29.17 -14.88
CA MET A 372 25.30 28.29 -13.72
C MET A 372 23.82 27.90 -13.70
N SER A 373 23.53 26.65 -14.01
CA SER A 373 22.22 26.03 -13.77
C SER A 373 22.47 24.82 -12.86
N ALA A 374 22.19 24.99 -11.56
CA ALA A 374 22.20 23.89 -10.61
C ALA A 374 21.03 22.94 -10.90
N ALA A 375 21.33 21.67 -11.10
CA ALA A 375 20.36 20.64 -11.43
C ALA A 375 19.42 20.33 -10.25
N SER A 376 18.12 20.39 -10.49
CA SER A 376 17.12 19.70 -9.66
C SER A 376 17.38 18.19 -9.76
N SER A 377 17.68 17.53 -8.65
CA SER A 377 17.95 16.08 -8.63
C SER A 377 16.72 15.26 -9.03
N ILE A 378 16.87 14.30 -9.94
CA ILE A 378 15.79 13.39 -10.36
C ILE A 378 15.44 12.46 -9.20
N SER A 379 14.13 12.35 -8.91
CA SER A 379 13.60 11.47 -7.86
C SER A 379 13.89 10.00 -8.20
N ALA A 380 14.79 9.39 -7.44
CA ALA A 380 15.16 7.99 -7.58
C ALA A 380 15.81 7.47 -6.29
N ILE A 381 15.55 6.22 -5.96
CA ILE A 381 16.29 5.51 -4.92
C ILE A 381 17.61 5.02 -5.52
N ARG A 382 18.72 5.28 -4.82
CA ARG A 382 20.07 4.92 -5.28
C ARG A 382 20.69 4.01 -4.24
N ILE A 383 20.89 2.75 -4.57
CA ILE A 383 21.52 1.76 -3.71
C ILE A 383 22.97 1.55 -4.20
N PRO A 384 23.99 1.80 -3.37
CA PRO A 384 25.38 1.64 -3.76
C PRO A 384 25.73 0.16 -3.99
N ALA A 385 26.81 -0.07 -4.73
CA ALA A 385 27.38 -1.40 -4.88
C ALA A 385 27.77 -1.98 -3.51
N THR A 386 27.45 -3.25 -3.27
CA THR A 386 27.65 -3.91 -1.97
C THR A 386 29.12 -4.09 -1.62
N ASN A 387 29.99 -4.23 -2.63
CA ASN A 387 31.44 -4.33 -2.42
C ASN A 387 32.14 -2.96 -2.27
N GLY A 388 31.39 -1.85 -2.27
CA GLY A 388 31.93 -0.50 -2.15
C GLY A 388 32.58 0.08 -3.41
N ALA A 389 32.67 -0.68 -4.51
CA ALA A 389 33.29 -0.26 -5.77
C ALA A 389 32.33 -0.52 -6.95
N ALA A 390 31.49 0.46 -7.26
CA ALA A 390 30.54 0.34 -8.35
C ALA A 390 31.26 0.41 -9.71
N THR A 391 31.17 -0.66 -10.51
CA THR A 391 31.73 -0.70 -11.88
C THR A 391 30.66 -0.87 -12.96
N ALA A 392 29.40 -1.01 -12.55
CA ALA A 392 28.22 -1.07 -13.40
C ALA A 392 27.01 -0.49 -12.68
N ALA A 393 25.96 -0.14 -13.43
CA ALA A 393 24.70 0.30 -12.86
C ALA A 393 23.49 -0.32 -13.57
N VAL A 394 22.42 -0.50 -12.80
CA VAL A 394 21.10 -0.87 -13.33
C VAL A 394 20.12 0.23 -12.95
N ILE A 395 19.48 0.86 -13.94
CA ILE A 395 18.37 1.79 -13.76
C ILE A 395 17.09 1.01 -14.00
N PHE A 396 16.27 0.77 -12.97
CA PHE A 396 15.11 -0.13 -13.06
C PHE A 396 13.79 0.62 -12.81
N ALA A 397 12.99 0.82 -13.88
CA ALA A 397 11.71 1.53 -13.83
C ALA A 397 10.56 0.62 -13.37
N HIS A 398 9.78 1.08 -12.39
CA HIS A 398 8.63 0.36 -11.84
C HIS A 398 7.40 0.38 -12.76
N GLY A 399 6.40 -0.45 -12.45
CA GLY A 399 5.11 -0.48 -13.16
C GLY A 399 4.16 0.67 -12.82
N LEU A 400 3.04 0.76 -13.53
CA LEU A 400 2.00 1.77 -13.30
C LEU A 400 1.48 1.71 -11.85
N GLY A 401 1.40 2.86 -11.18
CA GLY A 401 0.87 3.00 -9.83
C GLY A 401 1.82 2.59 -8.70
N ASP A 402 3.01 2.11 -9.03
CA ASP A 402 4.05 1.69 -8.06
C ASP A 402 5.08 2.82 -7.83
N SER A 403 6.21 2.51 -7.20
CA SER A 403 7.31 3.42 -6.91
C SER A 403 8.67 2.75 -7.10
N GLY A 404 9.74 3.54 -7.11
CA GLY A 404 11.10 3.00 -7.07
C GLY A 404 11.38 2.18 -5.80
N ALA A 405 10.73 2.53 -4.68
CA ALA A 405 10.82 1.77 -3.43
C ALA A 405 10.22 0.37 -3.56
N GLY A 406 9.10 0.25 -4.28
CA GLY A 406 8.43 -1.04 -4.51
C GLY A 406 9.30 -2.06 -5.23
N TRP A 407 10.32 -1.61 -5.98
CA TRP A 407 11.23 -2.46 -6.75
C TRP A 407 12.65 -2.55 -6.17
N SER A 408 12.95 -1.80 -5.10
CA SER A 408 14.29 -1.78 -4.53
C SER A 408 14.72 -3.11 -3.90
N PHE A 409 13.75 -3.97 -3.56
CA PHE A 409 14.00 -5.32 -3.05
C PHE A 409 14.87 -6.17 -3.97
N ILE A 410 14.91 -5.88 -5.28
CA ILE A 410 15.77 -6.57 -6.24
C ILE A 410 17.25 -6.41 -5.84
N ALA A 411 17.65 -5.21 -5.39
CA ALA A 411 19.02 -4.97 -4.97
C ALA A 411 19.37 -5.80 -3.72
N ASP A 412 18.44 -5.91 -2.76
CA ASP A 412 18.62 -6.73 -1.57
C ASP A 412 18.65 -8.23 -1.89
N HIS A 413 17.80 -8.68 -2.82
CA HIS A 413 17.77 -10.05 -3.30
C HIS A 413 19.13 -10.47 -3.87
N TYR A 414 19.80 -9.60 -4.63
CA TYR A 414 21.10 -9.89 -5.24
C TYR A 414 22.32 -9.53 -4.37
N LYS A 415 22.13 -8.99 -3.16
CA LYS A 415 23.23 -8.58 -2.27
C LYS A 415 24.21 -9.72 -1.95
N ARG A 416 23.73 -10.97 -1.98
CA ARG A 416 24.54 -12.19 -1.71
C ARG A 416 25.20 -12.78 -2.96
N GLU A 417 24.80 -12.34 -4.16
CA GLU A 417 25.37 -12.81 -5.43
C GLU A 417 26.68 -12.08 -5.71
N LYS A 418 27.81 -12.74 -5.41
CA LYS A 418 29.16 -12.14 -5.51
C LYS A 418 29.44 -11.51 -6.87
N SER A 419 28.95 -12.13 -7.93
CA SER A 419 29.07 -11.68 -9.32
C SER A 419 28.30 -10.39 -9.63
N LEU A 420 27.41 -9.93 -8.76
CA LEU A 420 26.58 -8.73 -8.93
C LEU A 420 26.86 -7.64 -7.87
N GLN A 421 27.74 -7.91 -6.89
CA GLN A 421 28.03 -6.98 -5.80
C GLN A 421 28.67 -5.65 -6.26
N HIS A 422 29.20 -5.57 -7.48
CA HIS A 422 29.76 -4.36 -8.10
C HIS A 422 28.72 -3.48 -8.80
N ILE A 423 27.44 -3.86 -8.78
CA ILE A 423 26.35 -3.13 -9.45
C ILE A 423 25.74 -2.10 -8.47
N LYS A 424 25.69 -0.84 -8.91
CA LYS A 424 24.86 0.20 -8.31
C LYS A 424 23.43 0.10 -8.86
N TRP A 425 22.43 0.17 -8.00
CA TRP A 425 21.03 0.11 -8.42
C TRP A 425 20.37 1.49 -8.31
N ILE A 426 19.59 1.87 -9.31
CA ILE A 426 18.88 3.14 -9.38
C ILE A 426 17.42 2.85 -9.73
N PHE A 427 16.50 3.17 -8.82
CA PHE A 427 15.07 2.95 -9.00
C PHE A 427 14.35 4.30 -9.07
N PRO A 428 14.13 4.85 -10.29
CA PRO A 428 13.46 6.13 -10.45
C PRO A 428 11.99 6.08 -10.07
N ASN A 429 11.47 7.20 -9.58
CA ASN A 429 10.05 7.37 -9.31
C ASN A 429 9.39 8.08 -10.50
N ALA A 430 8.34 7.48 -11.04
CA ALA A 430 7.51 8.11 -12.06
C ALA A 430 6.77 9.33 -11.47
N PRO A 431 6.54 10.40 -12.26
CA PRO A 431 5.72 11.53 -11.81
C PRO A 431 4.25 11.14 -11.65
N LEU A 432 3.51 11.88 -10.81
CA LEU A 432 2.05 11.75 -10.71
C LEU A 432 1.39 12.29 -11.98
N ARG A 433 0.67 11.43 -12.71
CA ARG A 433 -0.06 11.80 -13.94
C ARG A 433 -1.50 11.26 -13.89
N PRO A 434 -2.47 11.97 -14.49
CA PRO A 434 -3.80 11.42 -14.70
C PRO A 434 -3.74 10.24 -15.67
N ILE A 435 -4.45 9.16 -15.38
CA ILE A 435 -4.47 7.94 -16.19
C ILE A 435 -5.86 7.69 -16.74
N THR A 436 -6.00 7.82 -18.07
CA THR A 436 -7.26 7.72 -18.81
C THR A 436 -7.92 6.36 -18.61
N LEU A 437 -7.15 5.26 -18.65
CA LEU A 437 -7.61 3.90 -18.38
C LEU A 437 -8.28 3.77 -17.01
N ASN A 438 -7.80 4.54 -16.04
CA ASN A 438 -8.30 4.57 -14.67
C ASN A 438 -9.24 5.76 -14.43
N GLY A 439 -9.93 6.24 -15.48
CA GLY A 439 -10.92 7.33 -15.37
C GLY A 439 -10.31 8.70 -15.03
N GLY A 440 -9.04 8.93 -15.38
CA GLY A 440 -8.31 10.17 -15.09
C GLY A 440 -7.72 10.24 -13.67
N MET A 441 -7.78 9.14 -12.91
CA MET A 441 -7.19 9.06 -11.57
C MET A 441 -5.68 9.36 -11.64
N ARG A 442 -5.20 10.22 -10.74
CA ARG A 442 -3.78 10.58 -10.66
C ARG A 442 -3.01 9.53 -9.86
N MET A 443 -1.95 8.98 -10.46
CA MET A 443 -1.07 8.00 -9.83
C MET A 443 0.33 8.07 -10.45
N PRO A 444 1.36 7.48 -9.82
CA PRO A 444 2.70 7.40 -10.40
C PRO A 444 2.64 6.67 -11.75
N ALA A 445 3.04 7.36 -12.82
CA ALA A 445 2.97 6.80 -14.16
C ALA A 445 3.99 7.44 -15.10
N TRP A 446 4.61 6.61 -15.93
CA TRP A 446 5.56 7.07 -16.94
C TRP A 446 4.87 7.77 -18.11
N TYR A 447 3.64 7.39 -18.44
CA TYR A 447 2.85 7.98 -19.51
C TYR A 447 1.37 7.70 -19.28
N ASP A 448 0.50 8.45 -19.94
CA ASP A 448 -0.93 8.16 -19.90
C ASP A 448 -1.23 6.85 -20.64
N LEU A 449 -2.05 6.00 -20.02
CA LEU A 449 -2.45 4.72 -20.57
C LEU A 449 -3.95 4.77 -20.79
N THR A 450 -4.41 4.50 -22.01
CA THR A 450 -5.83 4.59 -22.41
C THR A 450 -6.50 3.22 -22.50
N SER A 451 -5.74 2.16 -22.80
CA SER A 451 -6.23 0.78 -22.91
C SER A 451 -5.08 -0.21 -22.69
N LEU A 452 -5.33 -1.26 -21.90
CA LEU A 452 -4.46 -2.45 -21.84
C LEU A 452 -4.78 -3.49 -22.92
N GLU A 453 -5.90 -3.35 -23.62
CA GLU A 453 -6.29 -4.27 -24.69
C GLU A 453 -5.85 -3.81 -26.07
N ARG A 454 -5.65 -2.50 -26.23
CA ARG A 454 -5.31 -1.83 -27.50
C ARG A 454 -4.12 -0.90 -27.29
N VAL A 455 -3.04 -1.44 -26.76
CA VAL A 455 -1.84 -0.67 -26.39
C VAL A 455 -1.21 0.07 -27.57
N GLU A 456 -1.45 -0.34 -28.82
CA GLU A 456 -0.89 0.28 -30.03
C GLU A 456 -1.79 1.37 -30.66
N GLU A 457 -3.08 1.45 -30.31
CA GLU A 457 -4.05 2.29 -31.05
C GLU A 457 -4.10 3.75 -30.57
N ALA A 458 -3.70 4.02 -29.32
CA ALA A 458 -3.81 5.33 -28.69
C ALA A 458 -2.74 5.54 -27.60
N GLU A 459 -1.47 5.55 -28.03
CA GLU A 459 -0.31 5.76 -27.16
C GLU A 459 -0.04 7.23 -26.85
N ASP A 460 0.25 7.55 -25.59
CA ASP A 460 0.77 8.84 -25.15
C ASP A 460 2.26 9.01 -25.50
N SER A 461 2.55 9.13 -26.79
CA SER A 461 3.94 9.27 -27.26
C SER A 461 4.68 10.49 -26.70
N VAL A 462 3.96 11.57 -26.36
CA VAL A 462 4.57 12.76 -25.74
C VAL A 462 4.99 12.44 -24.31
N GLY A 463 4.11 11.87 -23.50
CA GLY A 463 4.42 11.51 -22.12
C GLY A 463 5.48 10.42 -22.03
N MET A 464 5.49 9.47 -22.96
CA MET A 464 6.53 8.45 -23.09
C MET A 464 7.90 9.08 -23.36
N LEU A 465 8.00 10.00 -24.32
CA LEU A 465 9.28 10.67 -24.64
C LEU A 465 9.80 11.52 -23.48
N GLN A 466 8.93 12.24 -22.76
CA GLN A 466 9.30 12.97 -21.54
C GLN A 466 9.87 12.06 -20.45
N SER A 467 9.30 10.87 -20.29
CA SER A 467 9.80 9.88 -19.33
C SER A 467 11.10 9.23 -19.80
N ALA A 468 11.29 9.03 -21.10
CA ALA A 468 12.56 8.59 -21.65
C ALA A 468 13.68 9.60 -21.40
N GLU A 469 13.41 10.91 -21.52
CA GLU A 469 14.36 11.97 -21.16
C GLU A 469 14.75 11.92 -19.67
N THR A 470 13.79 11.61 -18.80
CA THR A 470 14.05 11.43 -17.36
C THR A 470 15.01 10.26 -17.11
N ILE A 471 14.77 9.12 -17.76
CA ILE A 471 15.67 7.94 -17.67
C ILE A 471 17.05 8.26 -18.26
N HIS A 472 17.11 8.96 -19.40
CA HIS A 472 18.38 9.37 -20.02
C HIS A 472 19.17 10.32 -19.15
N ALA A 473 18.51 11.21 -18.41
CA ALA A 473 19.19 12.10 -17.49
C ALA A 473 19.79 11.34 -16.28
N LEU A 474 19.20 10.22 -15.86
CA LEU A 474 19.81 9.30 -14.87
C LEU A 474 20.99 8.52 -15.45
N VAL A 475 20.92 8.13 -16.73
CA VAL A 475 22.07 7.56 -17.44
C VAL A 475 23.22 8.56 -17.44
N LYS A 476 22.94 9.82 -17.78
CA LYS A 476 23.92 10.92 -17.76
C LYS A 476 24.50 11.13 -16.35
N GLU A 477 23.68 11.21 -15.32
CA GLU A 477 24.13 11.32 -13.92
C GLU A 477 25.05 10.14 -13.55
N THR A 478 24.73 8.94 -14.02
CA THR A 478 25.51 7.72 -13.74
C THR A 478 26.87 7.76 -14.43
N ILE A 479 26.93 8.25 -15.68
CA ILE A 479 28.18 8.50 -16.41
C ILE A 479 29.02 9.55 -15.70
N GLU A 480 28.42 10.66 -15.27
CA GLU A 480 29.08 11.72 -14.51
C GLU A 480 29.62 11.20 -13.15
N SER A 481 28.99 10.17 -12.58
CA SER A 481 29.48 9.47 -11.39
C SER A 481 30.59 8.45 -11.64
N GLY A 482 31.05 8.30 -12.89
CA GLY A 482 32.21 7.48 -13.27
C GLY A 482 31.89 6.10 -13.84
N ILE A 483 30.61 5.76 -14.07
CA ILE A 483 30.21 4.47 -14.67
C ILE A 483 29.85 4.71 -16.15
N PRO A 484 30.66 4.23 -17.12
CA PRO A 484 30.42 4.50 -18.54
C PRO A 484 29.11 3.86 -19.05
N ALA A 485 28.52 4.41 -20.12
CA ALA A 485 27.23 3.94 -20.65
C ALA A 485 27.21 2.45 -21.02
N ASP A 486 28.33 1.92 -21.53
CA ASP A 486 28.50 0.51 -21.87
C ASP A 486 28.57 -0.41 -20.63
N ARG A 487 28.36 0.16 -19.43
CA ARG A 487 28.21 -0.50 -18.13
C ARG A 487 26.89 -0.17 -17.43
N ILE A 488 25.95 0.45 -18.15
CA ILE A 488 24.62 0.79 -17.66
C ILE A 488 23.57 -0.09 -18.34
N VAL A 489 22.74 -0.74 -17.53
CA VAL A 489 21.55 -1.46 -17.97
C VAL A 489 20.32 -0.61 -17.66
N ILE A 490 19.41 -0.48 -18.62
CA ILE A 490 18.07 0.08 -18.38
C ILE A 490 17.08 -1.10 -18.29
N GLY A 491 16.46 -1.27 -17.13
CA GLY A 491 15.50 -2.31 -16.83
C GLY A 491 14.13 -1.77 -16.46
N GLY A 492 13.10 -2.62 -16.46
CA GLY A 492 11.83 -2.26 -15.85
C GLY A 492 10.76 -3.35 -15.90
N PHE A 493 9.68 -3.12 -15.18
CA PHE A 493 8.52 -4.01 -15.10
C PHE A 493 7.23 -3.33 -15.61
N SER A 494 6.38 -4.06 -16.34
CA SER A 494 5.08 -3.56 -16.83
C SER A 494 5.21 -2.24 -17.60
N GLN A 495 4.61 -1.14 -17.15
CA GLN A 495 4.80 0.18 -17.76
C GLN A 495 6.28 0.62 -17.79
N GLY A 496 7.05 0.27 -16.75
CA GLY A 496 8.49 0.50 -16.71
C GLY A 496 9.28 -0.36 -17.71
N SER A 497 8.79 -1.56 -18.04
CA SER A 497 9.37 -2.42 -19.08
C SER A 497 9.22 -1.77 -20.46
N ALA A 498 8.04 -1.20 -20.75
CA ALA A 498 7.81 -0.43 -21.96
C ALA A 498 8.77 0.78 -22.05
N MET A 499 8.96 1.49 -20.94
CA MET A 499 9.92 2.58 -20.87
C MET A 499 11.38 2.13 -21.02
N ALA A 500 11.76 0.98 -20.47
CA ALA A 500 13.11 0.43 -20.60
C ALA A 500 13.44 0.12 -22.07
N LEU A 501 12.52 -0.53 -22.77
CA LEU A 501 12.64 -0.82 -24.20
C LEU A 501 12.72 0.48 -25.02
N LEU A 502 11.79 1.41 -24.84
CA LEU A 502 11.78 2.67 -25.58
C LEU A 502 13.04 3.50 -25.32
N SER A 503 13.31 3.80 -24.05
CA SER A 503 14.43 4.67 -23.67
C SER A 503 15.77 4.05 -24.04
N GLY A 504 15.95 2.74 -23.89
CA GLY A 504 17.17 2.04 -24.28
C GLY A 504 17.42 2.10 -25.79
N MET A 505 16.38 1.87 -26.59
CA MET A 505 16.50 1.85 -28.06
C MET A 505 16.80 3.23 -28.66
N ILE A 506 16.26 4.30 -28.08
CA ILE A 506 16.47 5.67 -28.57
C ILE A 506 17.67 6.36 -27.88
N HIS A 507 18.37 5.69 -26.96
CA HIS A 507 19.49 6.28 -26.26
C HIS A 507 20.69 6.53 -27.19
N LYS A 508 21.36 7.67 -27.03
CA LYS A 508 22.44 8.11 -27.93
C LYS A 508 23.77 7.42 -27.66
N GLU A 509 23.98 6.88 -26.47
CA GLU A 509 25.19 6.13 -26.14
C GLU A 509 24.94 4.62 -26.19
N LYS A 510 26.01 3.84 -26.34
CA LYS A 510 25.93 2.38 -26.31
C LYS A 510 25.68 1.93 -24.87
N LEU A 511 24.53 1.32 -24.62
CA LEU A 511 24.20 0.74 -23.31
C LEU A 511 24.76 -0.69 -23.17
N ALA A 512 24.93 -1.15 -21.93
CA ALA A 512 25.34 -2.52 -21.63
C ALA A 512 24.23 -3.54 -21.94
N GLY A 513 22.99 -3.16 -21.66
CA GLY A 513 21.83 -4.03 -21.86
C GLY A 513 20.51 -3.31 -21.63
N ILE A 514 19.43 -3.90 -22.15
CA ILE A 514 18.05 -3.45 -21.93
C ILE A 514 17.27 -4.63 -21.36
N ALA A 515 16.44 -4.41 -20.34
CA ALA A 515 15.67 -5.49 -19.72
C ALA A 515 14.20 -5.09 -19.54
N GLY A 516 13.28 -5.95 -19.99
CA GLY A 516 11.85 -5.75 -19.84
C GLY A 516 11.16 -6.98 -19.28
N MET A 517 10.47 -6.82 -18.15
CA MET A 517 9.69 -7.89 -17.51
C MET A 517 8.20 -7.58 -17.59
N SER A 518 7.40 -8.55 -18.02
CA SER A 518 5.94 -8.49 -18.10
C SER A 518 5.40 -7.20 -18.76
N GLY A 519 6.01 -6.80 -19.88
CA GLY A 519 5.71 -5.54 -20.57
C GLY A 519 5.47 -5.71 -22.06
N TYR A 520 5.55 -4.60 -22.79
CA TYR A 520 5.34 -4.54 -24.24
C TYR A 520 6.24 -3.45 -24.85
N LEU A 521 6.47 -3.49 -26.16
CA LEU A 521 7.21 -2.49 -26.92
C LEU A 521 6.27 -1.34 -27.30
N PRO A 522 6.42 -0.14 -26.70
CA PRO A 522 5.59 0.98 -27.09
C PRO A 522 6.15 1.63 -28.36
N MET A 523 5.30 2.37 -29.07
CA MET A 523 5.67 3.17 -30.25
C MET A 523 6.37 2.34 -31.35
N ALA A 524 6.07 1.04 -31.46
CA ALA A 524 6.80 0.10 -32.32
C ALA A 524 6.99 0.62 -33.76
N SER A 525 5.92 1.16 -34.36
CA SER A 525 5.95 1.71 -35.73
C SER A 525 6.85 2.95 -35.88
N LYS A 526 6.92 3.81 -34.86
CA LYS A 526 7.78 5.03 -34.84
C LYS A 526 9.22 4.70 -34.45
N LEU A 527 9.43 3.62 -33.72
CA LEU A 527 10.73 3.25 -33.18
C LEU A 527 11.75 2.91 -34.27
N VAL A 528 11.29 2.48 -35.45
CA VAL A 528 12.12 2.25 -36.65
C VAL A 528 12.97 3.50 -36.98
N ASP A 529 12.35 4.68 -36.89
CA ASP A 529 12.97 5.97 -37.23
C ASP A 529 13.64 6.64 -36.03
N MET A 530 13.15 6.36 -34.81
CA MET A 530 13.64 7.01 -33.58
C MET A 530 14.84 6.32 -32.94
N ARG A 531 15.04 5.02 -33.21
CA ARG A 531 16.13 4.24 -32.61
C ARG A 531 17.50 4.80 -32.98
N HIS A 532 18.45 4.67 -32.07
CA HIS A 532 19.82 5.07 -32.32
C HIS A 532 20.67 3.86 -32.75
N PRO A 533 21.52 3.97 -33.79
CA PRO A 533 22.30 2.84 -34.30
C PRO A 533 23.26 2.23 -33.28
N HIS A 534 23.69 3.00 -32.27
CA HIS A 534 24.56 2.48 -31.20
C HIS A 534 23.92 1.31 -30.43
N ASN A 535 22.60 1.28 -30.31
CA ASN A 535 21.91 0.24 -29.53
C ASN A 535 21.43 -0.96 -30.35
N GLN A 536 21.73 -1.04 -31.66
CA GLN A 536 21.39 -2.16 -32.54
C GLN A 536 21.92 -3.52 -32.03
N GLU A 537 23.12 -3.48 -31.44
CA GLU A 537 23.81 -4.67 -30.92
C GLU A 537 23.66 -4.83 -29.40
N THR A 538 22.79 -4.04 -28.76
CA THR A 538 22.65 -4.06 -27.30
C THR A 538 21.88 -5.31 -26.89
N PRO A 539 22.42 -6.15 -25.98
CA PRO A 539 21.69 -7.30 -25.47
C PRO A 539 20.36 -6.88 -24.84
N ILE A 540 19.30 -7.64 -25.13
CA ILE A 540 17.97 -7.42 -24.57
C ILE A 540 17.55 -8.66 -23.78
N PHE A 541 17.14 -8.48 -22.53
CA PHE A 541 16.42 -9.49 -21.76
C PHE A 541 14.93 -9.17 -21.79
N MET A 542 14.11 -10.14 -22.17
CA MET A 542 12.67 -10.01 -22.10
C MET A 542 12.08 -11.25 -21.43
N ALA A 543 11.21 -11.02 -20.45
CA ALA A 543 10.60 -12.08 -19.67
C ALA A 543 9.11 -11.83 -19.50
N HIS A 544 8.30 -12.90 -19.54
CA HIS A 544 6.85 -12.77 -19.41
C HIS A 544 6.20 -14.02 -18.81
N GLY A 545 5.22 -13.81 -17.94
CA GLY A 545 4.35 -14.87 -17.44
C GLY A 545 3.32 -15.31 -18.48
N THR A 546 3.19 -16.62 -18.72
CA THR A 546 2.25 -17.10 -19.75
C THR A 546 0.78 -16.96 -19.35
N ALA A 547 0.50 -16.70 -18.07
CA ALA A 547 -0.83 -16.51 -17.51
C ALA A 547 -1.05 -15.06 -17.04
N ASP A 548 -0.28 -14.10 -17.56
CA ASP A 548 -0.42 -12.67 -17.23
C ASP A 548 -1.78 -12.12 -17.69
N PRO A 549 -2.67 -11.72 -16.76
CA PRO A 549 -4.00 -11.21 -17.11
C PRO A 549 -4.01 -9.70 -17.35
N VAL A 550 -2.92 -8.98 -17.08
CA VAL A 550 -2.83 -7.52 -17.14
C VAL A 550 -2.18 -7.08 -18.44
N VAL A 551 -0.93 -7.48 -18.66
CA VAL A 551 -0.24 -7.32 -19.94
C VAL A 551 -0.23 -8.68 -20.59
N LYS A 552 -1.21 -8.95 -21.45
CA LYS A 552 -1.40 -10.26 -22.09
C LYS A 552 -0.07 -10.75 -22.65
N PHE A 553 0.32 -11.98 -22.32
CA PHE A 553 1.56 -12.63 -22.77
C PHE A 553 1.85 -12.43 -24.27
N GLN A 554 0.80 -12.44 -25.09
CA GLN A 554 0.88 -12.21 -26.53
C GLN A 554 1.51 -10.86 -26.89
N PHE A 555 1.29 -9.80 -26.11
CA PHE A 555 1.89 -8.48 -26.37
C PHE A 555 3.41 -8.49 -26.14
N GLY A 556 3.88 -9.14 -25.08
CA GLY A 556 5.31 -9.34 -24.86
C GLY A 556 5.96 -10.16 -25.99
N LYS A 557 5.28 -11.23 -26.42
CA LYS A 557 5.74 -12.08 -27.52
C LYS A 557 5.80 -11.32 -28.85
N MET A 558 4.75 -10.59 -29.20
CA MET A 558 4.72 -9.73 -30.40
C MET A 558 5.81 -8.65 -30.35
N SER A 559 6.08 -8.09 -29.18
CA SER A 559 7.14 -7.11 -28.98
C SER A 559 8.52 -7.72 -29.27
N MET A 560 8.79 -8.91 -28.75
CA MET A 560 10.03 -9.65 -29.01
C MET A 560 10.17 -9.99 -30.50
N GLU A 561 9.12 -10.51 -31.12
CA GLU A 561 9.09 -10.83 -32.55
C GLU A 561 9.33 -9.57 -33.40
N TYR A 562 8.72 -8.43 -33.05
CA TYR A 562 8.93 -7.16 -33.73
C TYR A 562 10.39 -6.67 -33.62
N LEU A 563 10.96 -6.69 -32.41
CA LEU A 563 12.36 -6.33 -32.20
C LEU A 563 13.30 -7.19 -33.05
N LYS A 564 13.04 -8.51 -33.10
CA LYS A 564 13.86 -9.46 -33.85
C LYS A 564 13.69 -9.30 -35.36
N GLU A 565 12.46 -9.34 -35.85
CA GLU A 565 12.16 -9.45 -37.29
C GLU A 565 12.11 -8.11 -38.00
N LYS A 566 11.60 -7.06 -37.36
CA LYS A 566 11.45 -5.73 -37.97
C LYS A 566 12.60 -4.80 -37.65
N LEU A 567 13.12 -4.87 -36.42
CA LEU A 567 14.26 -4.04 -36.01
C LEU A 567 15.61 -4.76 -36.15
N GLY A 568 15.64 -6.07 -36.41
CA GLY A 568 16.90 -6.80 -36.63
C GLY A 568 17.76 -6.92 -35.38
N MET A 569 17.15 -6.93 -34.19
CA MET A 569 17.86 -7.10 -32.93
C MET A 569 18.22 -8.59 -32.76
N GLU A 570 19.52 -8.92 -32.83
CA GLU A 570 19.97 -10.33 -32.82
C GLU A 570 20.16 -10.90 -31.40
N LYS A 571 20.46 -10.04 -30.42
CA LYS A 571 20.84 -10.45 -29.04
C LYS A 571 19.68 -10.35 -28.06
N ILE A 572 18.56 -11.00 -28.37
CA ILE A 572 17.40 -11.06 -27.46
C ILE A 572 17.37 -12.40 -26.71
N GLU A 573 17.39 -12.34 -25.39
CA GLU A 573 17.10 -13.47 -24.50
C GLU A 573 15.63 -13.39 -24.06
N TRP A 574 14.78 -14.24 -24.63
CA TRP A 574 13.35 -14.34 -24.31
C TRP A 574 13.09 -15.47 -23.32
N ARG A 575 12.39 -15.18 -22.22
CA ARG A 575 12.02 -16.12 -21.17
C ARG A 575 10.52 -16.15 -20.93
N GLU A 576 9.97 -17.35 -20.88
CA GLU A 576 8.55 -17.58 -20.61
C GLU A 576 8.41 -18.36 -19.31
N TYR A 577 7.45 -17.96 -18.46
CA TYR A 577 7.21 -18.58 -17.16
C TYR A 577 5.80 -19.18 -17.13
N PRO A 578 5.65 -20.50 -17.36
CA PRO A 578 4.35 -21.16 -17.41
C PRO A 578 3.54 -20.98 -16.11
N GLY A 579 2.33 -20.45 -16.24
CA GLY A 579 1.41 -20.23 -15.11
C GLY A 579 1.72 -19.01 -14.24
N MET A 580 2.80 -18.28 -14.53
CA MET A 580 3.08 -17.01 -13.87
C MET A 580 2.12 -15.93 -14.40
N GLY A 581 1.50 -15.17 -13.47
CA GLY A 581 0.64 -14.03 -13.76
C GLY A 581 1.43 -12.72 -13.93
N HIS A 582 0.80 -11.58 -13.62
CA HIS A 582 1.46 -10.27 -13.66
C HIS A 582 2.28 -10.00 -12.39
N THR A 583 3.41 -10.68 -12.25
CA THR A 583 4.30 -10.59 -11.08
C THR A 583 5.74 -10.85 -11.51
N ALA A 584 6.71 -10.54 -10.64
CA ALA A 584 8.05 -11.10 -10.73
C ALA A 584 8.16 -12.33 -9.82
N ASP A 585 8.70 -13.44 -10.32
CA ASP A 585 8.93 -14.66 -9.54
C ASP A 585 10.44 -14.92 -9.30
N LEU A 586 10.76 -15.82 -8.38
CA LEU A 586 12.16 -16.13 -8.03
C LEU A 586 12.97 -16.74 -9.19
N LYS A 587 12.31 -17.44 -10.13
CA LYS A 587 12.97 -18.05 -11.28
C LYS A 587 13.30 -16.99 -12.33
N GLU A 588 12.39 -16.05 -12.57
CA GLU A 588 12.61 -14.87 -13.41
C GLU A 588 13.76 -14.02 -12.88
N LEU A 589 13.77 -13.74 -11.57
CA LEU A 589 14.87 -13.02 -10.94
C LEU A 589 16.20 -13.79 -11.06
N ALA A 590 16.19 -15.13 -10.98
CA ALA A 590 17.41 -15.91 -11.16
C ALA A 590 17.92 -15.90 -12.62
N ASP A 591 17.02 -15.94 -13.62
CA ASP A 591 17.37 -15.78 -15.03
C ASP A 591 17.91 -14.38 -15.33
N PHE A 592 17.28 -13.35 -14.76
CA PHE A 592 17.74 -11.96 -14.88
C PHE A 592 19.14 -11.77 -14.30
N ALA A 593 19.42 -12.34 -13.13
CA ALA A 593 20.75 -12.34 -12.53
C ALA A 593 21.80 -12.96 -13.47
N ARG A 594 21.54 -14.16 -14.00
CA ARG A 594 22.43 -14.83 -14.97
C ARG A 594 22.64 -14.01 -16.24
N TRP A 595 21.64 -13.27 -16.68
CA TRP A 595 21.78 -12.38 -17.82
C TRP A 595 22.65 -11.16 -17.48
N LEU A 596 22.45 -10.53 -16.31
CA LEU A 596 23.28 -9.43 -15.82
C LEU A 596 24.76 -9.82 -15.72
N GLU A 597 25.07 -11.02 -15.24
CA GLU A 597 26.45 -11.54 -15.16
C GLU A 597 27.16 -11.55 -16.52
N LYS A 598 26.42 -11.81 -17.60
CA LYS A 598 26.97 -11.85 -18.97
C LYS A 598 27.18 -10.44 -19.54
N VAL A 599 26.25 -9.52 -19.28
CA VAL A 599 26.25 -8.19 -19.92
C VAL A 599 27.05 -7.14 -19.13
N VAL A 600 27.15 -7.30 -17.81
CA VAL A 600 27.94 -6.43 -16.92
C VAL A 600 28.84 -7.25 -15.99
N PRO A 601 29.77 -8.09 -16.50
CA PRO A 601 30.66 -8.89 -15.66
C PRO A 601 31.52 -8.00 -14.74
N PRO A 602 31.93 -8.47 -13.55
CA PRO A 602 32.84 -7.72 -12.69
C PRO A 602 34.10 -7.28 -13.45
N LYS A 603 34.51 -6.02 -13.28
CA LYS A 603 35.84 -5.55 -13.72
C LYS A 603 36.80 -5.72 -12.54
N ASN A 604 37.97 -6.30 -12.81
CA ASN A 604 39.07 -6.41 -11.84
C ASN A 604 39.72 -5.06 -11.57
#